data_AF-A0A927MRF0-F1
#
_entry.id   AF-A0A927MRF0-F1
#
_cell.length_a   1.000
_cell.length_b   1.000
_cell.length_c   1.000
_cell.angle_alpha   90.00
_cell.angle_beta   90.00
_cell.angle_gamma   90.00
#
_symmetry.space_group_name_H-M   'P 1'
#
loop_
_entity.id
_entity.type
_entity.pdbx_description
1 polymer ?
#
loop_
_entity_poly.entity_id
_entity_poly.type
_entity_poly.pdbx_seq_one_letter_code
_entity_poly.pdbx_strand_id
1 'polypeptide(L)' 'MNDWIRTTDTFDAFFDVARAVENPEAPDYILPALDSGDGMHLNDRGAQAMANAVDLETLDL' A
#
# COMPACT_ATOMS: atom_id res chain seq x y z
N MET A 1 -11.21 7.68 4.10
CA MET A 1 -10.25 7.33 5.17
C MET A 1 -8.82 7.61 4.72
N ASN A 2 -8.34 6.98 3.63
CA ASN A 2 -6.96 7.15 3.15
C ASN A 2 -6.58 8.61 2.89
N ASP A 3 -7.47 9.43 2.34
CA ASP A 3 -7.17 10.85 2.10
C ASP A 3 -6.89 11.64 3.38
N TRP A 4 -7.54 11.30 4.49
CA TRP A 4 -7.24 11.92 5.78
C TRP A 4 -5.85 11.51 6.28
N ILE A 5 -5.49 10.22 6.17
CA ILE A 5 -4.14 9.72 6.52
C ILE A 5 -3.06 10.41 5.66
N ARG A 6 -3.32 10.58 4.36
CA ARG A 6 -2.39 11.18 3.40
C ARG A 6 -2.14 12.68 3.60
N THR A 7 -3.04 13.37 4.30
CA THR A 7 -3.04 14.85 4.39
C THR A 7 -2.94 15.36 5.82
N THR A 8 -3.06 14.50 6.83
CA THR A 8 -2.84 14.88 8.22
C THR A 8 -1.36 15.02 8.53
N ASP A 9 -1.07 15.85 9.53
CA ASP A 9 0.23 16.05 10.18
C ASP A 9 0.35 15.27 11.52
N THR A 10 -0.61 14.38 11.81
CA THR A 10 -0.63 13.60 13.07
C THR A 10 0.52 12.58 13.17
N PHE A 11 1.04 12.13 12.02
CA PHE A 11 2.10 11.13 11.94
C PHE A 11 3.33 11.73 11.24
N ASP A 12 4.52 11.30 11.65
CA ASP A 12 5.78 11.73 11.03
C ASP A 12 5.92 11.20 9.59
N ALA A 13 5.37 10.01 9.31
CA ALA A 13 5.31 9.39 7.99
C ALA A 13 4.21 8.31 7.91
N PHE A 14 3.87 7.91 6.68
CA PHE A 14 3.02 6.76 6.39
C PHE A 14 3.50 6.05 5.12
N PHE A 15 3.19 4.76 4.97
CA PHE A 15 3.42 4.01 3.74
C PHE A 15 2.06 3.64 3.11
N ASP A 16 1.85 4.03 1.86
CA ASP A 16 0.54 3.91 1.19
C ASP A 16 0.37 2.53 0.53
N VAL A 17 0.01 1.53 1.34
CA VAL A 17 -0.23 0.16 0.86
C VAL A 17 -1.35 0.12 -0.18
N ALA A 18 -2.42 0.89 0.02
CA ALA A 18 -3.54 0.94 -0.91
C ALA A 18 -3.04 1.34 -2.31
N ARG A 19 -2.27 2.43 -2.40
CA ARG A 19 -1.66 2.86 -3.66
C ARG A 19 -0.62 1.89 -4.22
N ALA A 20 0.08 1.15 -3.37
CA ALA A 20 1.09 0.18 -3.81
C ALA A 20 0.49 -1.06 -4.49
N VAL A 21 -0.75 -1.43 -4.13
CA VAL A 21 -1.36 -2.69 -4.57
C VAL A 21 -2.68 -2.53 -5.33
N GLU A 22 -3.24 -1.32 -5.40
CA GLU A 22 -4.50 -1.03 -6.10
C GLU A 22 -4.45 -1.42 -7.57
N ASN A 23 -5.57 -1.88 -8.09
CA ASN A 23 -5.79 -2.00 -9.53
C ASN A 23 -6.09 -0.61 -10.10
N PRO A 24 -5.27 -0.06 -11.03
CA PRO A 24 -5.52 1.25 -11.62
C PRO A 24 -6.87 1.36 -12.36
N GLU A 25 -7.40 0.24 -12.84
CA GLU A 25 -8.69 0.17 -13.53
C GLU A 25 -9.87 -0.07 -12.55
N ALA A 26 -9.58 -0.45 -11.30
CA ALA A 26 -10.57 -0.70 -10.26
C ALA A 26 -9.98 -0.40 -8.86
N PRO A 27 -9.87 0.87 -8.45
CA PRO A 27 -9.06 1.30 -7.30
C PRO A 27 -9.41 0.67 -5.94
N ASP A 28 -10.64 0.15 -5.78
CA ASP A 28 -11.07 -0.54 -4.56
C ASP A 28 -10.66 -2.04 -4.52
N TYR A 29 -9.93 -2.52 -5.53
CA TYR A 29 -9.50 -3.92 -5.65
C TYR A 29 -7.98 -4.03 -5.72
N ILE A 30 -7.44 -5.13 -5.20
CA ILE A 30 -6.03 -5.49 -5.39
C ILE A 30 -5.80 -5.80 -6.88
N LEU A 31 -4.70 -5.31 -7.44
CA LEU A 31 -4.26 -5.67 -8.79
C LEU A 31 -4.16 -7.20 -8.88
N PRO A 32 -4.82 -7.87 -9.85
CA PRO A 32 -4.88 -9.34 -9.87
C PRO A 32 -3.51 -10.05 -9.84
N ALA A 33 -2.45 -9.39 -10.32
CA ALA A 33 -1.08 -9.92 -10.27
C ALA A 33 -0.48 -9.95 -8.84
N LEU A 34 -1.04 -9.18 -7.91
CA LEU A 34 -0.61 -9.02 -6.52
C LEU A 34 -1.55 -9.70 -5.52
N ASP A 35 -2.73 -10.12 -5.96
CA ASP A 35 -3.74 -10.83 -5.17
C ASP A 35 -3.36 -12.32 -5.00
N SER A 36 -3.61 -12.86 -3.81
CA SER A 36 -3.54 -14.30 -3.54
C SER A 36 -4.66 -15.09 -4.22
N GLY A 37 -5.73 -14.40 -4.64
CA GLY A 37 -6.89 -14.92 -5.35
C GLY A 37 -8.18 -14.87 -4.52
N ASP A 38 -8.14 -14.30 -3.31
CA ASP A 38 -9.31 -14.14 -2.45
C ASP A 38 -9.81 -12.68 -2.40
N GLY A 39 -9.16 -11.76 -3.12
CA GLY A 39 -9.51 -10.36 -3.16
C GLY A 39 -9.23 -9.59 -1.86
N MET A 40 -8.50 -10.20 -0.91
CA MET A 40 -8.22 -9.60 0.41
C MET A 40 -6.74 -9.69 0.78
N HIS A 41 -6.09 -10.82 0.54
CA HIS A 41 -4.69 -11.03 0.90
C HIS A 41 -3.76 -10.89 -0.31
N LEU A 42 -2.61 -10.28 -0.05
CA LEU A 42 -1.53 -10.19 -1.03
C LEU A 42 -0.84 -11.54 -1.21
N ASN A 43 -0.45 -11.86 -2.44
CA ASN A 43 0.52 -12.91 -2.71
C ASN A 43 1.96 -12.42 -2.46
N ASP A 44 2.96 -13.27 -2.70
CA ASP A 44 4.38 -12.90 -2.49
C ASP A 44 4.81 -11.63 -3.25
N ARG A 45 4.30 -11.42 -4.47
CA ARG A 45 4.60 -10.22 -5.26
C ARG A 45 3.90 -9.00 -4.67
N GLY A 46 2.69 -9.16 -4.16
CA GLY A 46 1.97 -8.11 -3.44
C GLY A 46 2.68 -7.73 -2.14
N ALA A 47 3.15 -8.71 -1.37
CA ALA A 47 3.94 -8.48 -0.16
C ALA A 47 5.25 -7.72 -0.48
N GLN A 48 5.94 -8.06 -1.57
CA GLN A 48 7.10 -7.31 -2.03
C GLN A 48 6.75 -5.87 -2.47
N ALA A 49 5.62 -5.67 -3.16
CA ALA A 49 5.16 -4.34 -3.56
C ALA A 49 4.85 -3.47 -2.33
N MET A 50 4.19 -4.03 -1.32
CA MET A 50 3.96 -3.39 -0.04
C MET A 50 5.28 -3.04 0.66
N ALA A 51 6.26 -3.95 0.70
CA ALA A 51 7.56 -3.68 1.30
C ALA A 51 8.32 -2.54 0.59
N ASN A 52 8.24 -2.48 -0.74
CA ASN A 52 8.86 -1.42 -1.53
C ASN A 52 8.20 -0.05 -1.34
N ALA A 53 6.98 0.01 -0.78
CA ALA A 53 6.30 1.27 -0.47
C ALA A 53 6.81 1.92 0.84
N VAL A 54 7.66 1.22 1.60
CA VAL A 54 8.30 1.78 2.78
C VAL A 54 9.51 2.60 2.35
N ASP A 55 9.45 3.91 2.56
CA ASP A 55 10.61 4.78 2.42
C ASP A 55 11.47 4.69 3.68
N LEU A 56 12.65 4.09 3.56
CA LEU A 56 13.56 3.88 4.69
C LEU A 56 14.15 5.19 5.22
N GLU A 57 14.15 6.28 4.44
CA GLU A 57 14.60 7.59 4.91
C GLU A 57 13.67 8.16 6.00
N THR A 58 12.45 7.63 6.12
CA THR A 58 11.49 8.02 7.18
C THR A 58 11.77 7.35 8.52
N LEU A 59 12.67 6.36 8.56
CA LEU A 59 13.11 5.71 9.80
C LEU A 59 14.26 6.51 10.38
N ASP A 60 13.96 7.44 11.29
CA ASP A 60 14.98 8.17 12.04
C ASP A 60 15.77 7.16 12.90
N LEU A 61 17.03 6.88 12.50
CA LEU A 61 17.96 5.97 13.19
C LEU A 61 19.06 6.74 13.92
#